data_AF-A0A517E132-F1
#
_entry.id   AF-A0A517E132-F1
#
_cell.length_a   1.000
_cell.length_b   1.000
_cell.length_c   1.000
_cell.angle_alpha   90.00
_cell.angle_beta   90.00
_cell.angle_gamma   90.00
#
_symmetry.space_group_name_H-M   'P 1'
#
loop_
_entity.id
_entity.type
_entity.pdbx_description
1 polymer ?
#
loop_
_entity_poly.entity_id
_entity_poly.type
_entity_poly.pdbx_seq_one_letter_code
_entity_poly.pdbx_strand_id
1 'polypeptide(L)' 'MSKRAPAILYGDCPYLKKRHSIIAVYQETRIPGKAVPHYHVQETECDFADECPLKKCPLVENAPKHPPGIGLG' A
#
# COMPACT_ATOMS: atom_id res chain seq x y z
N MET A 1 3.93 -20.80 -1.16
CA MET A 1 3.68 -19.92 0.00
C MET A 1 3.62 -18.48 -0.50
N SER A 2 2.49 -17.80 -0.32
CA SER A 2 2.42 -16.35 -0.58
C SER A 2 3.01 -15.61 0.62
N LYS A 3 3.99 -14.74 0.42
CA LYS A 3 4.52 -13.89 1.49
C LYS A 3 3.66 -12.64 1.61
N ARG A 4 3.30 -12.26 2.84
CA ARG A 4 2.72 -10.94 3.12
C ARG A 4 3.84 -9.97 3.49
N ALA A 5 3.83 -8.80 2.89
CA ALA A 5 4.80 -7.73 3.13
C ALA A 5 4.03 -6.45 3.48
N PRO A 6 3.83 -6.16 4.78
CA PRO A 6 3.27 -4.87 5.18
C PRO A 6 4.29 -3.76 4.90
N ALA A 7 3.84 -2.68 4.29
CA ALA A 7 4.63 -1.48 4.08
C ALA A 7 3.85 -0.26 4.57
N ILE A 8 4.55 0.62 5.29
CA ILE A 8 3.99 1.90 5.71
C ILE A 8 4.27 2.89 4.59
N LEU A 9 3.20 3.45 4.04
CA LEU A 9 3.25 4.47 3.01
C LEU A 9 2.89 5.80 3.64
N TYR A 10 3.64 6.84 3.28
CA TYR A 10 3.36 8.19 3.73
C TYR A 10 2.89 9.01 2.54
N GLY A 11 1.89 9.85 2.76
CA GLY A 11 1.51 10.85 1.78
C GLY A 11 0.66 11.95 2.39
N ASP A 12 0.44 12.98 1.58
CA ASP A 12 -0.37 14.13 1.97
C ASP A 12 -1.84 13.84 1.67
N CYS A 13 -2.68 13.96 2.71
CA CYS A 13 -4.12 13.89 2.53
C CYS A 13 -4.63 15.26 2.06
N PRO A 14 -5.21 15.38 0.84
CA PRO A 14 -5.67 16.68 0.33
C PRO A 14 -6.83 17.26 1.16
N TYR A 15 -7.57 16.42 1.88
CA TYR A 15 -8.71 16.83 2.70
C TYR A 15 -8.29 17.38 4.06
N LEU A 16 -7.39 16.67 4.75
CA LEU A 16 -6.89 17.07 6.06
C LEU A 16 -5.71 18.05 5.95
N LYS A 17 -5.21 18.32 4.75
CA LYS A 17 -4.04 19.18 4.45
C LYS A 17 -2.85 18.87 5.34
N LYS A 18 -2.66 17.58 5.63
CA LYS A 18 -1.64 17.08 6.53
C LYS A 18 -1.08 15.78 5.98
N ARG A 19 0.17 15.52 6.33
CA ARG A 19 0.84 14.25 6.01
C ARG A 19 0.37 13.18 6.97
N HIS A 20 -0.05 12.05 6.40
CA HIS A 20 -0.48 10.88 7.14
C HIS A 20 0.20 9.63 6.59
N SER A 21 0.05 8.54 7.34
CA SER A 21 0.49 7.21 6.94
C SER A 21 -0.69 6.29 6.69
N ILE A 22 -0.48 5.35 5.77
CA ILE A 22 -1.32 4.17 5.59
C ILE A 22 -0.45 2.93 5.69
N ILE A 23 -1.03 1.83 6.15
CA ILE A 23 -0.40 0.51 6.14
C ILE A 23 -0.97 -0.24 4.95
N ALA A 24 -0.13 -0.53 3.96
CA ALA A 24 -0.51 -1.36 2.82
C ALA A 24 0.10 -2.75 2.97
N VAL A 25 -0.74 -3.79 2.96
CA VAL A 25 -0.33 -5.19 3.02
C VAL A 25 -0.22 -5.72 1.60
N TYR A 26 1.01 -5.93 1.13
CA TYR A 26 1.28 -6.52 -0.16
C TYR A 26 1.32 -8.04 -0.06
N GLN A 27 0.74 -8.72 -1.03
CA GLN A 27 0.87 -10.15 -1.18
C GLN A 27 1.82 -10.46 -2.34
N GLU A 28 2.92 -11.13 -2.01
CA GLU A 28 3.83 -11.71 -3.00
C GLU A 28 3.21 -12.96 -3.61
N THR A 29 3.07 -12.93 -4.92
CA THR A 29 2.67 -14.06 -5.75
C THR A 29 3.83 -14.44 -6.66
N ARG A 30 4.38 -15.64 -6.44
CA ARG A 30 5.36 -16.24 -7.34
C ARG A 30 4.64 -16.93 -8.49
N ILE A 31 4.85 -16.44 -9.70
CA ILE A 31 4.32 -17.03 -10.92
C ILE A 31 5.40 -17.94 -11.50
N PRO A 32 5.14 -19.25 -11.68
CA PRO A 32 6.09 -20.17 -12.33
C PRO A 32 6.54 -19.62 -13.68
N GLY A 33 7.86 -19.58 -13.92
CA GLY A 33 8.44 -19.06 -15.17
C GLY A 33 8.69 -17.55 -15.21
N LYS A 34 8.30 -16.77 -14.19
CA LYS A 34 8.73 -15.37 -14.04
C LYS A 34 9.87 -15.24 -13.03
N ALA A 35 10.94 -14.56 -13.44
CA ALA A 35 12.09 -14.28 -12.58
C ALA A 35 11.74 -13.31 -11.43
N VAL A 36 10.80 -12.38 -11.67
CA VAL A 36 10.39 -11.37 -10.68
C VAL A 36 9.07 -11.75 -9.99
N PRO A 37 9.02 -11.69 -8.65
CA PRO A 37 7.78 -11.86 -7.91
C PRO A 37 6.77 -10.75 -8.27
N HIS A 38 5.50 -11.12 -8.40
CA HIS A 38 4.42 -10.15 -8.53
C HIS A 38 3.92 -9.77 -7.14
N TYR A 39 3.65 -8.48 -6.94
CA TYR A 39 3.05 -7.97 -5.72
C TYR A 39 1.71 -7.35 -6.08
N HIS A 40 0.70 -7.62 -5.26
CA HIS A 40 -0.57 -6.91 -5.32
C HIS A 40 -0.95 -6.46 -3.92
N VAL A 41 -1.58 -5.29 -3.82
CA VAL A 41 -2.13 -4.79 -2.56
C VAL A 41 -3.33 -5.67 -2.20
N GLN A 42 -3.24 -6.37 -1.07
CA GLN A 42 -4.33 -7.20 -0.56
C GLN A 42 -5.22 -6.41 0.39
N GLU A 43 -4.61 -5.61 1.27
CA GLU A 43 -5.30 -4.87 2.30
C GLU A 43 -4.62 -3.53 2.52
N THR A 44 -5.40 -2.52 2.89
CA THR A 44 -4.89 -1.18 3.21
C THR A 44 -5.64 -0.63 4.40
N GLU A 45 -4.90 -0.18 5.40
CA GLU A 45 -5.42 0.45 6.60
C GLU A 45 -4.93 1.90 6.63
N CYS A 46 -5.85 2.82 6.89
CA CYS A 46 -5.57 4.25 6.88
C CYS A 46 -5.82 4.79 8.28
N ASP A 47 -4.76 5.30 8.92
CA ASP A 47 -4.75 5.70 10.33
C ASP A 47 -5.73 6.84 10.66
N PHE A 48 -6.14 7.60 9.64
CA PHE A 48 -7.11 8.71 9.75
C PHE A 48 -8.44 8.39 9.05
N ALA A 49 -8.75 7.12 8.79
CA ALA A 49 -10.01 6.74 8.15
C ALA A 49 -11.23 7.26 8.92
N ASP A 50 -11.17 7.27 10.25
CA ASP A 50 -12.24 7.80 11.12
C ASP A 50 -12.40 9.32 11.04
N GLU A 51 -11.32 10.07 10.81
CA GLU A 51 -11.36 11.53 10.64
C GLU A 51 -11.58 11.94 9.17
N CYS A 52 -11.42 11.01 8.23
CA CYS A 52 -11.59 11.27 6.81
C CYS A 52 -13.08 11.31 6.47
N PRO A 53 -13.63 12.44 5.97
CA PRO A 53 -15.04 12.52 5.57
C PRO A 53 -15.36 11.68 4.33
N LEU A 54 -14.36 11.02 3.73
CA LEU A 54 -14.50 10.19 2.55
C LEU A 54 -14.73 8.73 2.91
N LYS A 55 -15.60 8.06 2.14
CA LYS A 55 -15.80 6.60 2.22
C LYS A 55 -14.54 5.78 1.96
N LYS A 56 -13.54 6.37 1.29
CA LYS A 56 -12.24 5.75 1.00
C LYS A 56 -11.13 6.77 1.22
N CYS A 57 -10.05 6.32 1.84
CA CYS A 57 -8.87 7.13 2.10
C CYS A 57 -8.12 7.41 0.79
N PRO A 58 -7.89 8.68 0.40
CA PRO A 58 -7.29 9.03 -0.90
C PRO A 58 -5.83 8.57 -1.03
N LEU A 59 -5.14 8.34 0.10
CA LEU A 59 -3.80 7.75 0.11
C LEU A 59 -3.81 6.29 -0.32
N VAL A 60 -4.90 5.56 -0.07
CA VAL A 60 -5.06 4.17 -0.52
C VAL A 60 -5.19 4.11 -2.04
N GLU A 61 -5.93 5.04 -2.64
CA GLU A 61 -6.07 5.10 -4.11
C GLU A 61 -4.74 5.44 -4.81
N ASN A 62 -3.85 6.15 -4.11
CA ASN A 62 -2.51 6.49 -4.59
C ASN A 62 -1.44 5.49 -4.12
N ALA A 63 -1.82 4.39 -3.44
CA ALA A 63 -0.85 3.40 -2.99
C ALA A 63 -0.13 2.78 -4.19
N PRO A 64 1.22 2.71 -4.19
CA PRO A 64 1.97 2.12 -5.28
C PRO A 64 1.63 0.64 -5.39
N LYS A 65 1.61 0.13 -6.63
CA LYS A 65 1.34 -1.30 -6.92
C LYS A 65 2.39 -2.25 -6.33
N HIS A 66 3.57 -1.72 -5.99
CA HIS A 66 4.67 -2.47 -5.40
C HIS A 66 5.08 -1.86 -4.05
N PRO A 67 5.48 -2.68 -3.07
CA PRO A 67 5.96 -2.18 -1.78
C PRO A 67 7.24 -1.35 -2.00
N PRO A 68 7.31 -0.11 -1.51
CA PRO A 68 8.53 0.67 -1.59
C PRO A 68 9.64 0.01 -0.75
N GLY A 69 10.87 0.03 -1.25
CA GLY A 69 12.03 -0.55 -0.56
C GLY A 69 12.34 -2.01 -0.89
N ILE A 70 11.48 -2.70 -1.65
CA ILE A 70 11.92 -3.91 -2.36
C ILE A 70 12.69 -3.43 -3.58
N GLY A 71 14.01 -3.37 -3.45
CA GLY A 71 14.91 -3.06 -4.57
C GLY A 71 14.61 -4.01 -5.73
N LEU A 72 13.93 -3.48 -6.76
CA LEU A 72 13.97 -4.04 -8.10
C LEU A 72 15.37 -3.72 -8.63
N GLY A 73 16.36 -4.51 -8.20
CA GLY A 73 17.69 -4.55 -8.80
C GLY A 73 17.63 -5.14 -10.20
#